data_AF-A0A0F8ZIN1-F1
#
_entry.id   AF-A0A0F8ZIN1-F1
#
_cell.length_a   1.000
_cell.length_b   1.000
_cell.length_c   1.000
_cell.angle_alpha   90.00
_cell.angle_beta   90.00
_cell.angle_gamma   90.00
#
_symmetry.space_group_name_H-M   'P 1'
#
loop_
_entity.id
_entity.type
_entity.pdbx_description
1 polymer ?
#
loop_
_entity_poly.entity_id
_entity_poly.type
_entity_poly.pdbx_seq_one_letter_code
_entity_poly.pdbx_strand_id
1 'polypeptide(L)'
;LSGRYLRWLFSAASPGSLYFSEAEQMGKSKIEWCTDTWNPTTGCSRVSAGCDNCYAIRMANRIQATGNAAYTATVKRRPLGHALNHPHQRLDWTGIIHTLPERLDQPIRWRKPRRIFVGSMSDLFHPSIPFEFIDRVWAVMTVANGTRS
;
A
#
# COMPACT_ATOMS: atom_id res chain seq x y z
N LEU A 1 20.09 -16.10 -46.04
CA LEU A 1 21.11 -15.07 -46.37
C LEU A 1 20.71 -13.82 -45.58
N SER A 2 21.09 -13.72 -44.30
CA SER A 2 22.32 -13.11 -43.74
C SER A 2 22.30 -11.57 -43.82
N GLY A 3 22.52 -10.76 -42.79
CA GLY A 3 22.95 -10.95 -41.39
C GLY A 3 22.25 -9.93 -40.49
N ARG A 4 22.16 -10.06 -39.15
CA ARG A 4 23.17 -10.29 -38.10
C ARG A 4 24.30 -9.25 -38.08
N TYR A 5 24.70 -8.93 -36.84
CA TYR A 5 25.66 -7.93 -36.32
C TYR A 5 24.97 -6.64 -35.88
N LEU A 6 24.88 -6.27 -34.59
CA LEU A 6 25.86 -6.41 -33.51
C LEU A 6 25.18 -6.62 -32.15
N ARG A 7 25.65 -7.65 -31.44
CA ARG A 7 25.58 -7.75 -29.98
C ARG A 7 26.95 -7.36 -29.47
N TRP A 8 27.03 -6.31 -28.65
CA TRP A 8 28.05 -6.22 -27.60
C TRP A 8 27.39 -5.70 -26.33
N LEU A 9 27.34 -6.60 -25.36
CA LEU A 9 27.09 -6.32 -23.95
C LEU A 9 28.27 -5.49 -23.43
N PHE A 10 28.00 -4.27 -22.97
CA PHE A 10 28.78 -3.69 -21.88
C PHE A 10 27.89 -3.62 -20.65
N SER A 11 28.20 -4.51 -19.72
CA SER A 11 27.88 -4.38 -18.31
C SER A 11 28.56 -3.12 -17.79
N ALA A 12 27.77 -2.09 -17.54
CA ALA A 12 28.10 -1.03 -16.61
C ALA A 12 26.86 -0.79 -15.76
N ALA A 13 26.92 -1.28 -14.51
CA ALA A 13 25.99 -0.95 -13.46
C ALA A 13 25.84 0.57 -13.41
N SER A 14 24.69 1.05 -13.89
CA SER A 14 24.29 2.45 -13.79
C SER A 14 23.34 2.54 -12.60
N PRO A 15 23.51 3.48 -11.65
CA PRO A 15 22.68 3.60 -10.46
C PRO A 15 21.21 3.69 -10.88
N GLY A 16 20.43 2.70 -10.44
CA GLY A 16 19.07 2.46 -10.91
C GLY A 16 18.18 3.68 -10.75
N SER A 17 17.88 4.31 -11.88
CA SER A 17 16.52 4.65 -12.31
C SER A 17 15.61 5.26 -11.22
N LEU A 18 15.74 6.57 -11.04
CA LEU A 18 14.70 7.44 -10.47
C LEU A 18 13.52 7.68 -11.45
N TYR A 19 13.21 6.71 -12.30
CA TYR A 19 11.99 6.70 -13.08
C TYR A 19 10.91 5.99 -12.28
N PHE A 20 10.02 6.82 -11.71
CA PHE A 20 8.70 6.45 -11.25
C PHE A 20 8.04 5.50 -12.24
N SER A 21 7.99 4.21 -11.92
CA SER A 21 7.10 3.27 -12.60
C SER A 21 5.69 3.48 -12.06
N GLU A 22 4.80 3.88 -12.98
CA GLU A 22 3.34 3.77 -12.95
C GLU A 22 2.76 3.18 -11.66
N ALA A 23 2.01 4.02 -10.93
CA ALA A 23 0.92 3.66 -10.03
C ALA A 23 0.88 2.17 -9.70
N GLU A 24 1.54 1.78 -8.60
CA GLU A 24 1.52 0.44 -8.03
C GLU A 24 0.09 -0.11 -8.12
N GLN A 25 -0.17 -0.88 -9.19
CA GLN A 25 -1.49 -1.31 -9.60
C GLN A 25 -1.91 -2.35 -8.58
N MET A 26 -2.62 -1.91 -7.55
CA MET A 26 -3.27 -2.82 -6.62
C MET A 26 -4.21 -3.70 -7.45
N GLY A 27 -3.85 -4.98 -7.57
CA GLY A 27 -4.56 -5.95 -8.40
C GLY A 27 -6.00 -6.15 -7.93
N LYS A 28 -6.79 -6.83 -8.77
CA LYS A 28 -8.18 -7.22 -8.44
C LYS A 28 -8.23 -7.77 -7.02
N SER A 29 -9.14 -7.23 -6.21
CA SER A 29 -9.31 -7.66 -4.84
C SER A 29 -9.80 -9.11 -4.79
N LYS A 30 -9.27 -9.89 -3.84
CA LYS A 30 -9.82 -11.22 -3.48
C LYS A 30 -10.94 -11.13 -2.44
N ILE A 31 -11.31 -9.92 -2.04
CA ILE A 31 -12.36 -9.67 -1.05
C ILE A 31 -13.70 -9.76 -1.78
N GLU A 32 -14.55 -10.69 -1.36
CA GLU A 32 -15.77 -11.09 -2.09
C GLU A 32 -16.71 -9.93 -2.47
N TRP A 33 -16.79 -8.90 -1.64
CA TRP A 33 -17.74 -7.80 -1.79
C TRP A 33 -17.16 -6.58 -2.53
N CYS A 34 -15.86 -6.57 -2.83
CA CYS A 34 -15.23 -5.49 -3.61
C CYS A 34 -14.47 -6.04 -4.82
N THR A 35 -14.41 -5.26 -5.89
CA THR A 35 -13.64 -5.64 -7.08
C THR A 35 -12.18 -5.20 -6.94
N ASP A 36 -11.93 -4.13 -6.18
CA ASP A 36 -10.61 -3.51 -6.03
C ASP A 36 -10.44 -2.88 -4.65
N THR A 37 -9.20 -2.51 -4.36
CA THR A 37 -8.82 -1.82 -3.12
C THR A 37 -8.11 -0.52 -3.46
N TRP A 38 -8.27 0.48 -2.60
CA TRP A 38 -7.61 1.76 -2.70
C TRP A 38 -7.00 2.11 -1.35
N ASN A 39 -5.68 2.28 -1.30
CA ASN A 39 -4.96 2.60 -0.08
C ASN A 39 -4.26 3.96 -0.25
N PRO A 40 -4.95 5.07 0.11
CA PRO A 40 -4.37 6.40 0.11
C PRO A 40 -3.43 6.64 1.30
N THR A 41 -3.39 5.71 2.26
CA THR A 41 -2.48 5.72 3.40
C THR A 41 -1.88 4.33 3.59
N THR A 42 -0.83 4.25 4.39
CA THR A 42 -0.19 3.01 4.84
C THR A 42 0.25 3.15 6.29
N GLY A 43 0.30 2.01 7.00
CA GLY A 43 0.56 2.00 8.44
C GLY A 43 -0.72 1.94 9.27
N CYS A 44 -0.55 1.64 10.55
CA CYS A 44 -1.61 1.52 11.55
C CYS A 44 -0.97 1.63 12.96
N SER A 45 -1.78 1.53 14.01
CA SER A 45 -1.35 1.33 15.41
C SER A 45 -1.98 0.07 15.98
N ARG A 46 -1.27 -0.59 16.91
CA ARG A 46 -1.89 -1.66 17.70
C ARG A 46 -2.89 -1.05 18.68
N VAL A 47 -4.16 -1.49 18.62
CA VAL A 47 -5.23 -0.99 19.52
C VAL A 47 -5.76 -2.04 20.47
N SER A 48 -5.66 -3.34 20.14
CA SER A 48 -6.16 -4.43 20.99
C SER A 48 -5.55 -5.78 20.63
N ALA A 49 -5.93 -6.84 21.36
CA ALA A 49 -5.61 -8.23 21.01
C ALA A 49 -6.14 -8.64 19.62
N GLY A 50 -7.13 -7.93 19.06
CA GLY A 50 -7.62 -8.16 17.70
C GLY A 50 -6.53 -7.99 16.62
N CYS A 51 -5.46 -7.25 16.92
CA CYS A 51 -4.35 -7.05 15.99
C CYS A 51 -3.44 -8.29 15.82
N ASP A 52 -3.56 -9.30 16.69
CA ASP A 52 -2.63 -10.45 16.73
C ASP A 52 -2.67 -11.30 15.45
N ASN A 53 -3.79 -11.27 14.73
CA ASN A 53 -3.97 -11.98 13.46
C ASN A 53 -4.14 -11.04 12.26
N CYS A 54 -3.71 -9.78 12.40
CA CYS A 54 -3.82 -8.79 11.33
C CYS A 54 -3.15 -9.31 10.03
N TYR A 55 -3.89 -9.36 8.92
CA TYR A 55 -3.30 -9.75 7.65
C TYR A 55 -2.45 -8.62 7.07
N ALA A 56 -2.88 -7.36 7.26
CA ALA A 56 -2.22 -6.18 6.72
C ALA A 56 -0.80 -6.03 7.26
N ILE A 57 -0.56 -6.29 8.54
CA ILE A 57 0.79 -6.19 9.12
C ILE A 57 1.78 -7.18 8.51
N ARG A 58 1.32 -8.39 8.17
CA ARG A 58 2.16 -9.41 7.52
C ARG A 58 2.54 -8.99 6.11
N MET A 59 1.59 -8.41 5.38
CA MET A 59 1.84 -7.90 4.04
C MET A 59 2.71 -6.64 4.07
N ALA A 60 2.44 -5.70 4.98
CA ALA A 60 3.25 -4.51 5.19
C ALA A 60 4.70 -4.87 5.54
N ASN A 61 4.94 -5.87 6.39
CA ASN A 61 6.29 -6.36 6.67
C ASN A 61 7.01 -6.88 5.42
N ARG A 62 6.29 -7.57 4.52
CA ARG A 62 6.87 -8.05 3.25
C ARG A 62 7.21 -6.88 2.33
N ILE A 63 6.32 -5.91 2.19
CA ILE A 63 6.51 -4.73 1.33
C ILE A 63 7.61 -3.82 1.89
N GLN A 64 7.67 -3.64 3.21
CA GLN A 64 8.77 -2.91 3.87
C GLN A 64 10.12 -3.56 3.58
N ALA A 65 10.19 -4.90 3.56
CA ALA A 65 11.42 -5.63 3.24
C ALA A 65 11.89 -5.45 1.79
N THR A 66 11.01 -5.02 0.86
CA THR A 66 11.42 -4.67 -0.51
C THR A 66 11.94 -3.24 -0.64
N GLY A 67 11.97 -2.46 0.46
CA GLY A 67 12.41 -1.06 0.44
C GLY A 67 11.36 -0.09 -0.10
N ASN A 68 10.09 -0.47 -0.17
CA ASN A 68 9.04 0.45 -0.63
C ASN A 68 8.87 1.60 0.37
N ALA A 69 9.07 2.83 -0.10
CA ALA A 69 9.04 4.04 0.72
C ALA A 69 7.71 4.22 1.47
N ALA A 70 6.58 3.81 0.88
CA ALA A 70 5.26 3.90 1.49
C ALA A 70 5.12 3.01 2.74
N TYR A 71 5.96 2.00 2.92
CA TYR A 71 5.90 1.10 4.08
C TYR A 71 7.09 1.24 5.01
N THR A 72 7.98 2.21 4.78
CA THR A 72 9.18 2.42 5.59
C THR A 72 8.83 2.61 7.07
N ALA A 73 9.47 1.81 7.92
CA ALA A 73 9.29 1.85 9.37
C ALA A 73 7.84 1.68 9.88
N THR A 74 6.91 1.18 9.06
CA THR A 74 5.52 0.93 9.49
C THR A 74 5.39 -0.30 10.39
N VAL A 75 6.30 -1.27 10.26
CA VAL A 75 6.27 -2.51 11.03
C VAL A 75 7.59 -2.74 11.75
N LYS A 76 7.50 -3.16 13.03
CA LYS A 76 8.63 -3.59 13.86
C LYS A 76 8.46 -5.04 14.32
N ARG A 77 9.56 -5.67 14.72
CA ARG A 77 9.51 -6.95 15.44
C ARG A 77 9.33 -6.71 16.93
N ARG A 78 8.49 -7.52 17.57
CA ARG A 78 8.38 -7.55 19.03
C ARG A 78 9.63 -8.17 19.66
N PRO A 79 10.03 -7.73 20.86
CA PRO A 79 11.06 -8.43 21.63
C PRO A 79 10.71 -9.90 21.87
N LEU A 80 11.73 -10.76 21.90
CA LEU A 80 11.61 -12.17 22.30
C LEU A 80 11.12 -12.22 23.75
N GLY A 81 9.85 -12.61 23.93
CA GLY A 81 9.16 -12.64 25.23
C GLY A 81 7.70 -12.21 25.17
N HIS A 82 7.33 -11.36 24.19
CA HIS A 82 5.95 -10.92 23.95
C HIS A 82 5.19 -11.74 22.89
N ALA A 83 5.81 -12.77 22.32
CA ALA A 83 5.14 -13.68 21.40
C ALA A 83 4.23 -14.62 22.22
N LEU A 84 2.93 -14.33 22.29
CA LEU A 84 1.93 -15.20 22.93
C LEU A 84 1.78 -16.47 22.07
N ASN A 85 2.67 -17.45 22.22
CA ASN A 85 2.55 -18.79 21.64
C ASN A 85 2.32 -18.91 20.12
N HIS A 86 2.37 -17.82 19.33
CA HIS A 86 2.13 -17.83 17.89
C HIS A 86 3.22 -17.07 17.11
N PRO A 87 3.87 -17.69 16.10
CA PRO A 87 4.97 -17.08 15.35
C PRO A 87 4.57 -15.81 14.56
N HIS A 88 3.29 -15.63 14.23
CA HIS A 88 2.77 -14.44 13.55
C HIS A 88 2.60 -13.21 14.46
N GLN A 89 2.67 -13.40 15.78
CA GLN A 89 2.59 -12.31 16.76
C GLN A 89 3.94 -11.64 17.01
N ARG A 90 4.97 -11.96 16.22
CA ARG A 90 6.28 -11.31 16.32
C ARG A 90 6.32 -9.95 15.65
N LEU A 91 5.22 -9.48 15.05
CA LEU A 91 5.13 -8.18 14.40
C LEU A 91 4.27 -7.22 15.22
N ASP A 92 4.63 -5.95 15.20
CA ASP A 92 3.80 -4.85 15.68
C ASP A 92 3.84 -3.68 14.72
N TRP A 93 2.69 -3.02 14.60
CA TRP A 93 2.63 -1.73 13.96
C TRP A 93 3.38 -0.71 14.81
N THR A 94 4.10 0.21 14.16
CA THR A 94 4.87 1.23 14.87
C THR A 94 4.05 2.46 15.24
N GLY A 95 2.86 2.63 14.65
CA GLY A 95 2.09 3.87 14.71
C GLY A 95 2.54 4.93 13.69
N ILE A 96 3.57 4.62 12.88
CA ILE A 96 3.96 5.48 11.76
C ILE A 96 2.96 5.29 10.63
N ILE A 97 2.38 6.40 10.20
CA ILE A 97 1.45 6.46 9.07
C ILE A 97 2.11 7.27 7.96
N HIS A 98 2.00 6.77 6.72
CA HIS A 98 2.33 7.54 5.54
C HIS A 98 1.05 7.86 4.78
N THR A 99 0.84 9.15 4.49
CA THR A 99 -0.14 9.59 3.50
C THR A 99 0.47 9.51 2.11
N LEU A 100 -0.31 9.10 1.11
CA LEU A 100 0.14 8.88 -0.27
C LEU A 100 -0.67 9.78 -1.22
N PRO A 101 -0.39 11.10 -1.26
CA PRO A 101 -1.13 12.05 -2.11
C PRO A 101 -1.14 11.67 -3.59
N GLU A 102 -0.06 11.06 -4.08
CA GLU A 102 0.08 10.56 -5.45
C GLU A 102 -0.87 9.42 -5.79
N ARG A 103 -1.55 8.84 -4.79
CA ARG A 103 -2.58 7.82 -4.96
C ARG A 103 -4.00 8.37 -4.85
N LEU A 104 -4.17 9.65 -4.54
CA LEU A 104 -5.51 10.20 -4.29
C LEU A 104 -6.40 10.08 -5.51
N ASP A 105 -5.88 10.28 -6.71
CA ASP A 105 -6.68 10.26 -7.93
C ASP A 105 -6.82 8.88 -8.58
N GLN A 106 -6.35 7.81 -7.93
CA GLN A 106 -6.50 6.44 -8.45
C GLN A 106 -7.96 6.09 -8.77
N PRO A 107 -8.97 6.39 -7.91
CA PRO A 107 -10.35 6.03 -8.18
C PRO A 107 -10.93 6.69 -9.43
N ILE A 108 -10.57 7.95 -9.69
CA ILE A 108 -11.10 8.72 -10.83
C ILE A 108 -10.42 8.31 -12.15
N ARG A 109 -9.23 7.72 -12.11
CA ARG A 109 -8.53 7.20 -13.29
C ARG A 109 -9.09 5.86 -13.79
N TRP A 110 -9.91 5.17 -13.01
CA TRP A 110 -10.44 3.86 -13.38
C TRP A 110 -11.58 3.97 -14.41
N ARG A 111 -11.32 3.44 -15.62
CA ARG A 111 -12.30 3.46 -16.74
C ARG A 111 -13.56 2.63 -16.51
N LYS A 112 -13.46 1.52 -15.76
CA LYS A 112 -14.59 0.61 -15.50
C LYS A 112 -15.16 0.89 -14.10
N PRO A 113 -16.48 0.87 -13.92
CA PRO A 113 -17.09 0.92 -12.60
C PRO A 113 -16.56 -0.19 -11.70
N ARG A 114 -16.30 0.15 -10.43
CA ARG A 114 -15.72 -0.76 -9.42
C ARG A 114 -16.47 -0.61 -8.10
N ARG A 115 -16.45 -1.70 -7.31
CA ARG A 115 -16.75 -1.66 -5.86
C ARG A 115 -15.41 -1.61 -5.14
N ILE A 116 -15.14 -0.54 -4.40
CA ILE A 116 -13.80 -0.22 -3.92
C ILE A 116 -13.79 -0.30 -2.41
N PHE A 117 -12.84 -1.04 -1.84
CA PHE A 117 -12.55 -0.98 -0.41
C PHE A 117 -11.40 0.00 -0.15
N VAL A 118 -11.69 1.05 0.59
CA VAL A 118 -10.71 2.06 1.01
C VAL A 118 -9.99 1.62 2.29
N GLY A 119 -8.66 1.62 2.29
CA GLY A 119 -7.87 1.35 3.49
C GLY A 119 -7.79 -0.13 3.88
N SER A 120 -7.73 -1.04 2.91
CA SER A 120 -7.57 -2.47 3.20
C SER A 120 -6.25 -2.80 3.92
N MET A 121 -5.20 -2.02 3.67
CA MET A 121 -3.83 -2.22 4.13
C MET A 121 -3.37 -1.12 5.11
N SER A 122 -4.30 -0.28 5.57
CA SER A 122 -4.00 0.91 6.37
C SER A 122 -5.13 1.26 7.33
N ASP A 123 -4.92 2.30 8.11
CA ASP A 123 -5.94 2.95 8.92
C ASP A 123 -6.14 4.38 8.42
N LEU A 124 -7.25 4.65 7.73
CA LEU A 124 -7.55 5.97 7.15
C LEU A 124 -7.93 7.02 8.22
N PHE A 125 -8.39 6.57 9.39
CA PHE A 125 -8.85 7.44 10.46
C PHE A 125 -7.87 7.45 11.65
N HIS A 126 -6.63 7.03 11.41
CA HIS A 126 -5.59 7.10 12.42
C HIS A 126 -5.39 8.56 12.89
N PRO A 127 -5.19 8.81 14.21
CA PRO A 127 -5.04 10.18 14.74
C PRO A 127 -3.92 11.02 14.13
N SER A 128 -2.90 10.37 13.55
CA SER A 128 -1.78 11.03 12.87
C SER A 128 -2.10 11.49 11.44
N ILE A 129 -3.29 11.18 10.90
CA ILE A 129 -3.69 11.61 9.55
C ILE A 129 -4.33 13.01 9.65
N PRO A 130 -3.84 14.00 8.88
CA PRO A 130 -4.45 15.32 8.85
C PRO A 130 -5.90 15.27 8.34
N PHE A 131 -6.80 16.04 8.96
CA PHE A 131 -8.21 16.11 8.54
C PHE A 131 -8.35 16.53 7.08
N GLU A 132 -7.51 17.46 6.61
CA GLU A 132 -7.50 17.92 5.22
C GLU A 132 -7.18 16.78 4.23
N PHE A 133 -6.41 15.78 4.66
CA PHE A 133 -6.14 14.61 3.84
C PHE A 133 -7.37 13.70 3.75
N ILE A 134 -8.09 13.51 4.87
CA ILE A 134 -9.36 12.77 4.91
C ILE A 134 -10.39 13.45 4.00
N ASP A 135 -10.52 14.78 4.09
CA ASP A 135 -11.41 15.56 3.23
C ASP A 135 -11.12 15.35 1.74
N ARG A 136 -9.83 15.32 1.36
CA ARG A 136 -9.42 15.02 -0.02
C ARG A 136 -9.80 13.62 -0.46
N VAL A 137 -9.65 12.62 0.42
CA VAL A 137 -10.08 11.25 0.14
C VAL A 137 -11.58 11.21 -0.10
N TRP A 138 -12.38 11.88 0.72
CA TRP A 138 -13.83 11.96 0.59
C TRP A 138 -14.28 12.72 -0.66
N ALA A 139 -13.57 13.81 -1.01
CA ALA A 139 -13.81 14.55 -2.25
C ALA A 139 -13.62 13.65 -3.47
N VAL A 140 -12.54 12.86 -3.50
CA VAL A 140 -12.30 11.87 -4.57
C VAL A 140 -13.41 10.81 -4.60
N MET A 141 -13.83 10.28 -3.44
CA MET A 141 -14.94 9.31 -3.37
C MET A 141 -16.22 9.87 -3.98
N THR A 142 -16.53 11.13 -3.68
CA THR A 142 -17.70 11.84 -4.19
C THR A 142 -17.61 12.01 -5.71
N VAL A 143 -16.48 12.47 -6.22
CA VAL A 143 -16.25 12.65 -7.67
C VAL A 143 -16.32 11.30 -8.39
N ALA A 144 -15.64 10.26 -7.89
CA ALA A 144 -15.63 8.93 -8.50
C ALA A 144 -17.00 8.22 -8.48
N ASN A 145 -17.89 8.63 -7.58
CA ASN A 145 -19.28 8.15 -7.57
C ASN A 145 -20.18 8.97 -8.51
N GLY A 146 -19.95 10.29 -8.61
CA GLY A 146 -20.72 11.22 -9.42
C GLY A 146 -20.46 11.16 -10.93
N THR A 147 -19.31 10.66 -11.37
CA THR A 147 -19.00 10.44 -12.81
C THR A 147 -19.79 9.29 -13.47
N ARG A 148 -20.83 8.78 -12.80
CA ARG A 148 -21.68 7.67 -13.27
C ARG A 148 -22.99 8.12 -13.92
N SER A 149 -23.15 9.41 -14.23
CA SER A 149 -24.28 9.97 -14.98
C SER A 149 -24.07 9.86 -16.48
#